data_AF-A0A7J2NI05-F1
#
_entry.id   AF-A0A7J2NI05-F1
#
_cell.length_a   1.000
_cell.length_b   1.000
_cell.length_c   1.000
_cell.angle_alpha   90.00
_cell.angle_beta   90.00
_cell.angle_gamma   90.00
#
_symmetry.space_group_name_H-M   'P 1'
#
loop_
_entity.id
_entity.type
_entity.pdbx_description
1 polymer ?
#
loop_
_entity_poly.entity_id
_entity_poly.type
_entity_poly.pdbx_seq_one_letter_code
_entity_poly.pdbx_strand_id
1 'polypeptide(L)'
;MILGIYGYHKSGKTLLLENLMDELRMRGYRAAAIKHLGPDFREDFSGDTGRLARAGYDPIVAISDNMFTFRMSGYHDLSKVISLVEFLSEVDVIFVEGFKHAQIKKIAVGDIKELPGTVMRISSVLSAEFDRVVKFIIDQIKEEKSDSARNPLGDNVFEKPGA
;
A
#
# COMPACT_ATOMS: atom_id res chain seq x y z
N MET A 1 4.61 3.39 8.20
CA MET A 1 4.35 4.52 7.27
C MET A 1 3.37 4.12 6.16
N ILE A 2 2.51 5.02 5.70
CA ILE A 2 1.66 4.85 4.48
C ILE A 2 2.02 5.94 3.46
N LEU A 3 2.26 5.56 2.20
CA LEU A 3 2.67 6.50 1.14
C LEU A 3 1.96 6.24 -0.18
N GLY A 4 1.21 7.23 -0.67
CA GLY A 4 0.56 7.18 -1.98
C GLY A 4 1.51 7.48 -3.14
N ILE A 5 1.29 6.87 -4.29
CA ILE A 5 1.97 7.20 -5.55
C ILE A 5 0.90 7.46 -6.62
N TYR A 6 0.95 8.62 -7.26
CA TYR A 6 -0.04 9.01 -8.27
C TYR A 6 0.56 9.79 -9.45
N GLY A 7 -0.15 9.77 -10.58
CA GLY A 7 0.32 10.29 -11.87
C GLY A 7 -0.50 9.76 -13.03
N TYR A 8 -0.26 10.28 -14.23
CA TYR A 8 -0.96 9.84 -15.44
C TYR A 8 -0.69 8.37 -15.77
N HIS A 9 -1.53 7.78 -16.63
CA HIS A 9 -1.27 6.45 -17.16
C HIS A 9 0.08 6.45 -17.91
N LYS A 10 0.87 5.37 -17.78
CA LYS A 10 2.24 5.26 -18.34
C LYS A 10 3.28 6.28 -17.83
N SER A 11 3.04 6.99 -16.72
CA SER A 11 4.03 7.91 -16.14
C SER A 11 5.22 7.24 -15.43
N GLY A 12 5.32 5.90 -15.45
CA GLY A 12 6.39 5.16 -14.76
C GLY A 12 6.12 4.84 -13.28
N LYS A 13 4.88 4.99 -12.78
CA LYS A 13 4.53 4.67 -11.37
C LYS A 13 4.85 3.24 -10.97
N THR A 14 4.49 2.27 -11.82
CA THR A 14 4.77 0.85 -11.55
C THR A 14 6.27 0.61 -11.45
N LEU A 15 7.05 1.16 -12.38
CA LEU A 15 8.51 1.04 -12.37
C LEU A 15 9.13 1.70 -11.13
N LEU A 16 8.62 2.87 -10.74
CA LEU A 16 9.05 3.54 -9.50
C LEU A 16 8.76 2.64 -8.29
N LEU A 17 7.56 2.08 -8.20
CA LEU A 17 7.14 1.21 -7.11
C LEU A 17 8.04 -0.03 -7.02
N GLU A 18 8.27 -0.72 -8.14
CA GLU A 18 9.16 -1.89 -8.24
C GLU A 18 10.57 -1.54 -7.73
N ASN A 19 11.17 -0.46 -8.25
CA ASN A 19 12.50 -0.02 -7.85
C ASN A 19 12.56 0.35 -6.36
N LEU A 20 11.54 1.03 -5.82
CA LEU A 20 11.48 1.39 -4.40
C LEU A 20 11.37 0.14 -3.52
N MET A 21 10.54 -0.82 -3.90
CA MET A 21 10.38 -2.06 -3.14
C MET A 21 11.68 -2.88 -3.13
N ASP A 22 12.38 -2.96 -4.27
CA ASP A 22 13.68 -3.63 -4.35
C ASP A 22 14.75 -2.94 -3.52
N GLU A 23 14.87 -1.62 -3.62
CA GLU A 23 15.85 -0.83 -2.87
C GLU A 23 15.62 -0.93 -1.35
N LEU A 24 14.37 -0.83 -0.90
CA LEU A 24 14.01 -0.96 0.50
C LEU A 24 14.29 -2.36 1.02
N ARG A 25 13.94 -3.40 0.24
CA ARG A 25 14.23 -4.80 0.58
C ARG A 25 15.73 -5.05 0.73
N MET A 26 16.55 -4.54 -0.20
CA MET A 26 18.02 -4.65 -0.11
C MET A 26 18.58 -3.97 1.14
N ARG A 27 17.92 -2.93 1.64
CA ARG A 27 18.28 -2.21 2.87
C ARG A 27 17.65 -2.80 4.14
N GLY A 28 16.94 -3.92 4.04
CA GLY A 28 16.33 -4.62 5.18
C GLY A 28 14.99 -4.03 5.67
N TYR A 29 14.34 -3.17 4.87
CA TYR A 29 13.01 -2.66 5.15
C TYR A 29 11.94 -3.55 4.52
N ARG A 30 10.81 -3.70 5.21
CA ARG A 30 9.64 -4.46 4.75
C ARG A 30 8.64 -3.52 4.10
N ALA A 31 8.34 -3.76 2.83
CA ALA A 31 7.41 -2.96 2.07
C ALA A 31 6.24 -3.81 1.57
N ALA A 32 5.04 -3.21 1.57
CA ALA A 32 3.85 -3.78 0.93
C ALA A 32 3.26 -2.78 -0.07
N ALA A 33 2.41 -3.28 -0.98
CA ALA A 33 1.74 -2.47 -1.99
C ALA A 33 0.23 -2.73 -2.00
N ILE A 34 -0.54 -1.66 -2.11
CA ILE A 34 -1.98 -1.66 -2.36
C ILE A 34 -2.21 -0.94 -3.68
N LYS A 35 -2.91 -1.57 -4.61
CA LYS A 35 -3.20 -1.01 -5.93
C LYS A 35 -4.68 -0.76 -6.12
N HIS A 36 -5.05 0.47 -6.46
CA HIS A 36 -6.41 0.79 -6.88
C HIS A 36 -6.60 0.43 -8.34
N LEU A 37 -7.29 -0.67 -8.60
CA LEU A 37 -7.58 -1.16 -9.94
C LEU A 37 -8.81 -0.44 -10.50
N GLY A 38 -8.92 -0.41 -11.83
CA GLY A 38 -10.06 0.23 -12.51
C GLY A 38 -11.38 -0.49 -12.23
N PRO A 39 -12.53 0.17 -12.46
CA PRO A 39 -13.86 -0.37 -12.14
C PRO A 39 -14.18 -1.68 -12.88
N ASP A 40 -13.58 -1.88 -14.05
CA ASP A 40 -13.76 -3.07 -14.88
C ASP A 40 -12.76 -4.18 -14.57
N PHE A 41 -11.94 -4.02 -13.53
CA PHE A 41 -11.04 -5.09 -13.11
C PHE A 41 -11.85 -6.33 -12.74
N ARG A 42 -11.44 -7.46 -13.31
CA ARG A 42 -11.92 -8.79 -13.00
C ARG A 42 -10.70 -9.64 -12.80
N GLU A 43 -10.58 -10.21 -11.61
CA GLU A 43 -9.51 -11.16 -11.33
C GLU A 43 -9.78 -12.44 -12.10
N ASP A 44 -8.78 -12.91 -12.86
CA ASP A 44 -8.88 -14.10 -13.69
C ASP A 44 -8.64 -15.36 -12.84
N PHE A 45 -9.61 -15.69 -11.98
CA PHE A 45 -9.63 -17.00 -11.35
C PHE A 45 -10.17 -18.04 -12.35
N SER A 46 -9.25 -18.76 -12.98
CA SER A 46 -9.57 -19.99 -13.69
C SER A 46 -9.86 -21.15 -12.70
N GLY A 47 -10.56 -22.19 -13.15
CA GLY A 47 -10.84 -23.38 -12.35
C GLY A 47 -11.93 -23.24 -11.27
N ASP A 48 -11.82 -24.07 -10.23
CA ASP A 48 -12.83 -24.25 -9.18
C ASP A 48 -13.01 -23.00 -8.30
N THR A 49 -11.93 -22.29 -7.98
CA THR A 49 -11.97 -21.01 -7.25
C THR A 49 -12.81 -19.98 -7.99
N GLY A 50 -12.65 -19.90 -9.32
CA GLY A 50 -13.48 -19.04 -10.16
C GLY A 50 -14.95 -19.46 -10.19
N ARG A 51 -15.24 -20.77 -10.11
CA ARG A 51 -16.61 -21.28 -10.02
C ARG A 51 -17.27 -20.86 -8.70
N LEU A 52 -16.54 -20.89 -7.57
CA LEU A 52 -17.03 -20.40 -6.29
C LEU A 52 -17.37 -18.90 -6.34
N ALA A 53 -16.49 -18.09 -6.93
CA ALA A 53 -16.71 -16.64 -7.07
C ALA A 53 -17.93 -16.33 -7.94
N ARG A 54 -18.11 -17.04 -9.08
CA ARG A 54 -19.29 -16.89 -9.95
C ARG A 54 -20.58 -17.36 -9.30
N ALA A 55 -20.52 -18.30 -8.36
CA ALA A 55 -21.67 -18.74 -7.58
C ALA A 55 -22.06 -17.77 -6.44
N GLY A 56 -21.28 -16.70 -6.22
CA GLY A 56 -21.59 -15.67 -5.23
C GLY A 56 -21.06 -15.97 -3.82
N TYR A 57 -20.19 -16.97 -3.65
CA TYR A 57 -19.54 -17.21 -2.36
C TYR A 57 -18.49 -16.14 -2.06
N ASP A 58 -18.48 -15.66 -0.82
CA ASP A 58 -17.60 -14.60 -0.34
C ASP A 58 -17.49 -14.63 1.20
N PRO A 59 -16.29 -14.46 1.81
CA PRO A 59 -14.99 -14.38 1.16
C PRO A 59 -14.52 -15.74 0.59
N ILE A 60 -13.55 -15.70 -0.33
CA ILE A 60 -12.88 -16.90 -0.86
C ILE A 60 -11.39 -16.83 -0.53
N VAL A 61 -10.87 -17.88 0.10
CA VAL A 61 -9.45 -18.09 0.34
C VAL A 61 -9.00 -19.33 -0.44
N ALA A 62 -7.96 -19.20 -1.26
CA ALA A 62 -7.28 -20.34 -1.87
C ALA A 62 -5.85 -20.39 -1.36
N ILE A 63 -5.35 -21.58 -1.00
CA ILE A 63 -4.03 -21.77 -0.40
C ILE A 63 -3.27 -22.90 -1.10
N SER A 64 -1.95 -22.74 -1.16
CA SER A 64 -0.98 -23.71 -1.63
C SER A 64 0.24 -23.69 -0.70
N ASP A 65 1.20 -24.59 -0.91
CA ASP A 65 2.42 -24.66 -0.09
C ASP A 65 3.26 -23.37 -0.09
N ASN A 66 3.10 -22.51 -1.11
CA ASN A 66 3.94 -21.32 -1.30
C ASN A 66 3.20 -19.98 -1.20
N MET A 67 1.87 -19.98 -1.32
CA MET A 67 1.08 -18.74 -1.31
C MET A 67 -0.39 -19.02 -1.01
N PHE A 68 -1.08 -17.97 -0.59
CA PHE A 68 -2.54 -17.93 -0.61
C PHE A 68 -3.03 -16.71 -1.39
N THR A 69 -4.26 -16.79 -1.88
CA THR A 69 -5.02 -15.64 -2.41
C THR A 69 -6.28 -15.44 -1.57
N PHE A 70 -6.66 -14.18 -1.41
CA PHE A 70 -7.87 -13.78 -0.69
C PHE A 70 -8.70 -12.87 -1.58
N ARG A 71 -9.96 -13.26 -1.80
CA ARG A 71 -10.95 -12.48 -2.54
C ARG A 71 -12.10 -12.13 -1.62
N MET A 72 -12.47 -10.84 -1.61
CA MET A 72 -13.66 -10.34 -0.95
C MET A 72 -14.32 -9.26 -1.80
N SER A 73 -15.63 -9.37 -1.96
CA SER A 73 -16.46 -8.43 -2.71
C SER A 73 -17.06 -7.34 -1.83
N GLY A 74 -17.43 -6.19 -2.42
CA GLY A 74 -18.08 -5.08 -1.70
C GLY A 74 -17.17 -4.33 -0.71
N TYR A 75 -15.88 -4.64 -0.69
CA TYR A 75 -14.91 -4.00 0.19
C TYR A 75 -14.03 -3.01 -0.57
N HIS A 76 -14.36 -1.72 -0.45
CA HIS A 76 -13.70 -0.64 -1.20
C HIS A 76 -13.03 0.41 -0.29
N ASP A 77 -12.94 0.13 1.00
CA ASP A 77 -12.37 1.05 1.99
C ASP A 77 -10.86 0.82 2.14
N LEU A 78 -10.08 1.80 1.69
CA LEU A 78 -8.61 1.77 1.77
C LEU A 78 -8.12 1.59 3.21
N SER A 79 -8.76 2.23 4.19
CA SER A 79 -8.32 2.17 5.59
C SER A 79 -8.35 0.74 6.12
N LYS A 80 -9.40 0.00 5.77
CA LYS A 80 -9.56 -1.38 6.21
C LYS A 80 -8.62 -2.34 5.48
N VAL A 81 -8.31 -2.08 4.21
CA VAL A 81 -7.31 -2.88 3.47
C VAL A 81 -5.92 -2.64 4.05
N ILE A 82 -5.59 -1.41 4.44
CA ILE A 82 -4.35 -1.09 5.16
C ILE A 82 -4.27 -1.89 6.46
N SER A 83 -5.32 -1.86 7.30
CA SER A 83 -5.33 -2.63 8.55
C SER A 83 -5.19 -4.13 8.34
N LEU A 84 -5.76 -4.67 7.26
CA LEU A 84 -5.57 -6.08 6.90
C LEU A 84 -4.10 -6.40 6.55
N VAL A 85 -3.44 -5.52 5.79
CA VAL A 85 -2.01 -5.68 5.45
C VAL A 85 -1.16 -5.64 6.72
N GLU A 86 -1.40 -4.67 7.61
CA GLU A 86 -0.70 -4.52 8.88
C GLU A 86 -0.94 -5.70 9.83
N PHE A 87 -2.14 -6.29 9.81
CA PHE A 87 -2.45 -7.49 10.57
C PHE A 87 -1.72 -8.74 10.06
N LEU A 88 -1.59 -8.88 8.74
CA LEU A 88 -1.00 -10.07 8.10
C LEU A 88 0.53 -10.06 8.12
N SER A 89 1.14 -8.88 8.13
CA SER A 89 2.59 -8.76 8.08
C SER A 89 3.04 -7.48 8.75
N GLU A 90 4.08 -7.58 9.56
CA GLU A 90 4.78 -6.41 10.03
C GLU A 90 5.49 -5.72 8.84
N VAL A 91 5.07 -4.51 8.51
CA VAL A 91 5.58 -3.72 7.38
C VAL A 91 6.07 -2.36 7.87
N ASP A 92 7.16 -1.87 7.28
CA ASP A 92 7.68 -0.53 7.58
C ASP A 92 7.01 0.54 6.73
N VAL A 93 6.64 0.19 5.48
CA VAL A 93 5.93 1.07 4.56
C VAL A 93 4.88 0.32 3.74
N ILE A 94 3.71 0.91 3.62
CA ILE A 94 2.66 0.49 2.67
C ILE A 94 2.56 1.54 1.57
N PHE A 95 2.87 1.12 0.34
CA PHE A 95 2.67 1.95 -0.84
C PHE A 95 1.23 1.82 -1.36
N VAL A 96 0.62 2.94 -1.70
CA VAL A 96 -0.73 2.99 -2.28
C VAL A 96 -0.65 3.55 -3.69
N GLU A 97 -0.71 2.69 -4.71
CA GLU A 97 -0.79 3.14 -6.11
C GLU A 97 -2.25 3.46 -6.45
N GLY A 98 -2.54 4.73 -6.72
CA GLY A 98 -3.89 5.20 -6.99
C GLY A 98 -4.50 5.94 -5.80
N PHE A 99 -5.79 5.70 -5.49
CA PHE A 99 -6.55 6.39 -4.44
C PHE A 99 -6.25 7.90 -4.33
N LYS A 100 -6.31 8.62 -5.46
CA LYS A 100 -5.85 10.01 -5.59
C LYS A 100 -6.39 10.96 -4.52
N HIS A 101 -7.60 10.71 -4.03
CA HIS A 101 -8.31 11.53 -3.05
C HIS A 101 -8.17 11.06 -1.60
N ALA A 102 -7.45 9.96 -1.34
CA ALA A 102 -7.15 9.53 0.01
C ALA A 102 -6.32 10.59 0.74
N GLN A 103 -6.63 10.82 2.03
CA GLN A 103 -5.95 11.78 2.89
C GLN A 103 -4.67 11.17 3.47
N ILE A 104 -3.73 10.82 2.59
CA ILE A 104 -2.42 10.24 2.92
C ILE A 104 -1.30 11.06 2.28
N LYS A 105 -0.09 10.99 2.85
CA LYS A 105 1.13 11.51 2.21
C LYS A 105 1.28 10.84 0.85
N LYS A 106 1.65 11.57 -0.20
CA LYS A 106 1.78 11.03 -1.56
C LYS A 106 2.86 11.68 -2.39
N ILE A 107 3.41 10.91 -3.33
CA ILE A 107 4.38 11.34 -4.33
C ILE A 107 3.69 11.45 -5.69
N ALA A 108 3.87 12.60 -6.32
CA ALA A 108 3.41 12.90 -7.66
C ALA A 108 4.48 12.49 -8.69
N VAL A 109 4.10 11.75 -9.73
CA VAL A 109 5.00 11.32 -10.81
C VAL A 109 4.60 11.97 -12.13
N GLY A 110 5.52 12.76 -12.67
CA GLY A 110 5.38 13.52 -13.92
C GLY A 110 4.90 14.94 -13.71
N ASP A 111 4.63 15.63 -14.82
CA ASP A 111 4.12 17.00 -14.80
C ASP A 111 2.60 17.03 -14.57
N ILE A 112 2.23 16.90 -13.30
CA ILE A 112 0.85 16.84 -12.85
C ILE A 112 0.61 17.87 -11.75
N LYS A 113 -0.64 18.35 -11.66
CA LYS A 113 -1.05 19.20 -10.54
C LYS A 113 -0.93 18.41 -9.22
N GLU A 114 -0.36 19.06 -8.22
CA GLU A 114 -0.27 18.51 -6.88
C GLU A 114 -1.66 18.37 -6.26
N LEU A 115 -1.91 17.21 -5.65
CA LEU A 115 -3.15 16.92 -4.91
C LEU A 115 -2.91 17.12 -3.41
N PRO A 116 -3.98 17.30 -2.60
CA PRO A 116 -3.83 17.32 -1.15
C PRO A 116 -3.05 16.10 -0.64
N GLY A 117 -2.10 16.35 0.27
CA GLY A 117 -1.17 15.34 0.80
C GLY A 117 0.10 15.13 -0.04
N THR A 118 0.29 15.85 -1.15
CA THR A 118 1.53 15.73 -1.92
C THR A 118 2.72 16.24 -1.11
N VAL A 119 3.70 15.37 -0.89
CA VAL A 119 4.93 15.68 -0.13
C VAL A 119 6.13 15.87 -1.04
N MET A 120 6.06 15.33 -2.26
CA MET A 120 7.12 15.40 -3.27
C MET A 120 6.53 15.21 -4.65
N ARG A 121 7.08 15.91 -5.64
CA ARG A 121 6.85 15.64 -7.07
C ARG A 121 8.17 15.27 -7.72
N ILE A 122 8.16 14.20 -8.50
CA ILE A 122 9.29 13.78 -9.32
C ILE A 122 8.92 13.87 -10.80
N SER A 123 9.85 14.36 -11.62
CA SER A 123 9.63 14.48 -13.06
C SER A 123 9.75 13.14 -13.77
N SER A 124 10.67 12.28 -13.32
CA SER A 124 10.90 10.94 -13.85
C SER A 124 11.53 10.02 -12.79
N VAL A 125 11.61 8.73 -13.09
CA VAL A 125 12.25 7.73 -12.21
C VAL A 125 13.79 7.80 -12.27
N LEU A 126 14.37 8.75 -13.03
CA LEU A 126 15.81 8.81 -13.25
C LEU A 126 16.57 9.18 -11.95
N SER A 127 17.68 8.48 -11.74
CA SER A 127 18.46 8.28 -10.50
C SER A 127 18.52 9.41 -9.47
N ALA A 128 18.70 10.68 -9.87
CA ALA A 128 18.86 11.77 -8.91
C ALA A 128 17.58 12.07 -8.10
N GLU A 129 16.39 11.87 -8.70
CA GLU A 129 15.13 12.03 -7.99
C GLU A 129 14.80 10.78 -7.17
N PHE A 130 15.19 9.60 -7.66
CA PHE A 130 14.97 8.32 -7.00
C PHE A 130 15.67 8.24 -5.63
N ASP A 131 16.95 8.60 -5.55
CA ASP A 131 17.69 8.59 -4.29
C ASP A 131 17.07 9.52 -3.24
N ARG A 132 16.51 10.65 -3.70
CA ARG A 132 15.76 11.59 -2.86
C ARG A 132 14.49 10.97 -2.29
N VAL A 133 13.74 10.23 -3.11
CA VAL A 133 12.54 9.51 -2.67
C VAL A 133 12.90 8.43 -1.65
N VAL A 134 13.93 7.62 -1.93
CA VAL A 134 14.41 6.57 -1.01
C VAL A 134 14.83 7.17 0.32
N LYS A 135 15.62 8.25 0.31
CA LYS A 135 16.04 8.95 1.52
C LYS A 135 14.84 9.45 2.32
N PHE A 136 13.89 10.11 1.66
CA PHE A 136 12.68 10.59 2.31
C PHE A 136 11.92 9.46 3.02
N ILE A 137 11.69 8.33 2.34
CA ILE A 137 10.97 7.18 2.93
C ILE A 137 11.71 6.65 4.16
N ILE A 138 13.03 6.46 4.06
CA ILE A 138 13.84 5.93 5.16
C ILE A 138 13.81 6.87 6.37
N ASP A 139 13.93 8.17 6.15
CA ASP A 139 13.88 9.16 7.24
C ASP A 139 12.52 9.12 7.94
N GLN A 140 11.41 9.05 7.18
CA GLN A 140 10.07 8.93 7.74
C GLN A 140 9.85 7.64 8.54
N ILE A 141 10.35 6.49 8.04
CA ILE A 141 10.28 5.22 8.79
C ILE A 141 11.04 5.33 10.12
N LYS A 142 12.20 5.98 10.14
CA LYS A 142 13.01 6.14 11.35
C LYS A 142 12.35 7.08 12.36
N GLU A 143 11.74 8.17 11.89
CA GLU A 143 10.98 9.09 12.73
C GLU A 143 9.80 8.37 13.42
N GLU A 144 8.98 7.64 12.66
CA GLU A 144 7.84 6.89 13.20
C GLU A 144 8.25 5.83 14.24
N LYS A 145 9.37 5.12 14.00
CA LYS A 145 9.91 4.13 14.96
C LYS A 145 10.47 4.79 16.23
N SER A 146 11.07 5.97 16.11
CA SER A 146 11.55 6.72 17.27
C SER A 146 10.39 7.21 18.12
N ASP A 147 9.30 7.66 17.50
CA ASP A 147 8.13 8.17 18.21
C ASP A 147 7.36 7.05 18.91
N SER A 148 7.19 5.88 18.27
CA SER A 148 6.57 4.72 18.91
C SER A 148 7.40 4.17 20.07
N ALA A 149 8.73 4.18 19.97
CA ALA A 149 9.63 3.81 21.07
C ALA A 149 9.56 4.79 22.26
N ARG A 150 9.28 6.08 22.00
CA ARG A 150 9.10 7.10 23.05
C ARG A 150 7.72 7.04 23.70
N ASN A 151 6.70 6.52 23.02
CA ASN A 151 5.34 6.42 23.54
C ASN A 151 4.71 5.03 23.30
N PRO A 152 5.17 3.97 23.99
CA PRO A 152 4.72 2.59 23.78
C PRO A 152 3.28 2.29 24.25
N LEU A 153 2.59 3.26 24.86
CA LEU A 153 1.25 3.10 25.46
C LEU A 153 0.15 3.96 24.78
N GLY A 154 0.47 4.63 23.66
CA GLY A 154 -0.54 5.34 22.87
C GLY A 154 -1.46 4.34 22.17
N ASP A 155 -2.74 4.33 22.56
CA ASP A 155 -3.86 3.58 21.97
C ASP A 155 -4.01 2.10 22.39
N ASN A 156 -4.08 1.87 23.71
CA ASN A 156 -4.88 0.78 24.26
C ASN A 156 -5.98 1.35 25.18
N VAL A 157 -6.96 2.00 24.57
CA VAL A 157 -8.27 2.26 25.19
C VAL A 157 -9.31 1.42 24.44
N PHE A 158 -9.19 0.10 24.56
CA PHE A 158 -10.39 -0.74 24.49
C PHE A 158 -11.00 -0.74 25.88
N GLU A 159 -11.89 0.23 26.13
CA GLU A 159 -12.94 0.05 27.12
C GLU A 159 -13.64 -1.28 26.81
N LYS A 160 -13.54 -2.24 27.74
CA LYS A 160 -14.43 -3.39 27.72
C LYS A 160 -15.87 -2.88 27.80
N PRO A 161 -16.80 -3.28 26.92
CA PRO A 161 -18.20 -3.13 27.22
C PRO A 161 -18.48 -3.94 28.49
N GLY A 162 -18.94 -3.26 29.54
CA GLY A 162 -19.34 -3.89 30.79
C GLY A 162 -20.61 -4.73 30.62
N ALA A 163 -20.69 -5.74 31.49
CA ALA A 163 -21.88 -6.47 31.98
C ALA A 163 -22.88 -7.03 30.95
#